data_AF-A0AAU6GQ19-F1
#
_entry.id   AF-A0AAU6GQ19-F1
#
_cell.length_a   1.000
_cell.length_b   1.000
_cell.length_c   1.000
_cell.angle_alpha   90.00
_cell.angle_beta   90.00
_cell.angle_gamma   90.00
#
_symmetry.space_group_name_H-M   'P 1'
#
loop_
_entity.id
_entity.type
_entity.pdbx_description
1 polymer ?
#
loop_
_entity_poly.entity_id
_entity_poly.type
_entity_poly.pdbx_seq_one_letter_code
_entity_poly.pdbx_strand_id
1 'polypeptide(L)'
;MSRQPSVRRRGTRVAALLEDSPLTSEAVTTDVCHLLSHGEEELAFDTMCSWIYQDAPPITRQYHDQLVAMAEEIGTPTSVQRLDELLVD
;
A
#
# COMPACT_ATOMS: atom_id res chain seq x y z
N MET A 1 11.62 -7.82 -23.31
CA MET A 1 10.62 -8.22 -22.30
C MET A 1 9.67 -7.06 -22.09
N SER A 2 8.46 -7.12 -22.65
CA SER A 2 7.44 -6.09 -22.45
C SER A 2 6.83 -6.27 -21.06
N ARG A 3 6.87 -5.24 -20.20
CA ARG A 3 6.11 -5.26 -18.92
C ARG A 3 4.63 -5.53 -19.25
N GLN A 4 4.02 -6.51 -18.60
CA GLN A 4 2.60 -6.82 -18.78
C GLN A 4 1.73 -5.62 -18.38
N PRO A 5 0.62 -5.32 -19.07
CA PRO A 5 -0.24 -4.16 -18.78
C PRO A 5 -0.81 -4.15 -17.34
N SER A 6 -1.00 -5.33 -16.75
CA SER A 6 -1.51 -5.54 -15.39
C SER A 6 -0.56 -5.02 -14.31
N VAL A 7 0.75 -5.24 -14.48
CA VAL A 7 1.83 -4.79 -13.57
C VAL A 7 1.81 -3.27 -13.44
N ARG A 8 1.75 -2.56 -14.57
CA ARG A 8 1.67 -1.08 -14.59
C ARG A 8 0.41 -0.56 -13.90
N ARG A 9 -0.73 -1.22 -14.08
CA ARG A 9 -1.99 -0.84 -13.42
C ARG A 9 -1.88 -0.97 -11.90
N ARG A 10 -1.30 -2.07 -11.41
CA ARG A 10 -1.11 -2.28 -9.96
C ARG A 10 -0.20 -1.22 -9.36
N GLY A 11 0.92 -0.92 -10.01
CA GLY A 11 1.84 0.10 -9.53
C GLY A 11 1.19 1.49 -9.41
N THR A 12 0.35 1.88 -10.37
CA THR A 12 -0.41 3.13 -10.29
C THR A 12 -1.41 3.15 -9.14
N ARG A 13 -2.08 2.02 -8.85
CA ARG A 13 -3.01 1.93 -7.71
C ARG A 13 -2.29 2.00 -6.37
N VAL A 14 -1.13 1.33 -6.23
CA VAL A 14 -0.32 1.44 -5.00
C VAL A 14 0.21 2.86 -4.83
N ALA A 15 0.63 3.53 -5.90
CA ALA A 15 1.02 4.94 -5.84
C ALA A 15 -0.12 5.85 -5.35
N ALA A 16 -1.34 5.67 -5.85
CA ALA A 16 -2.51 6.43 -5.38
C ALA A 16 -2.80 6.18 -3.89
N LEU A 17 -2.70 4.92 -3.42
CA LEU A 17 -2.84 4.60 -2.01
C LEU A 17 -1.77 5.25 -1.13
N LEU A 18 -0.54 5.38 -1.64
CA LEU A 18 0.55 6.06 -0.95
C LEU A 18 0.29 7.57 -0.85
N GLU A 19 -0.22 8.18 -1.91
CA GLU A 19 -0.59 9.60 -1.94
C GLU A 19 -1.69 9.93 -0.91
N ASP A 20 -2.68 9.04 -0.78
CA ASP A 20 -3.77 9.18 0.20
C ASP A 20 -3.40 8.66 1.61
N SER A 21 -2.18 8.14 1.79
CA SER A 21 -1.77 7.49 3.04
C SER A 21 -1.53 8.48 4.19
N PRO A 22 -1.72 8.05 5.45
CA PRO A 22 -1.35 8.85 6.62
C PRO A 22 0.18 8.86 6.89
N LEU A 23 1.00 8.23 6.06
CA LEU A 23 2.44 8.14 6.27
C LEU A 23 3.10 9.51 6.06
N THR A 24 3.77 10.02 7.08
CA THR A 24 4.47 11.31 7.02
C THR A 24 5.97 11.18 6.81
N SER A 25 6.52 9.97 6.92
CA SER A 25 7.96 9.73 6.80
C SER A 25 8.41 9.78 5.34
N GLU A 26 9.18 10.81 4.98
CA GLU A 26 9.75 10.96 3.63
C GLU A 26 10.64 9.77 3.23
N ALA A 27 11.35 9.19 4.18
CA ALA A 27 12.19 8.01 3.94
C ALA A 27 11.33 6.80 3.52
N VAL A 28 10.19 6.59 4.18
CA VAL A 28 9.27 5.49 3.87
C VAL A 28 8.60 5.71 2.52
N THR A 29 8.09 6.91 2.25
CA THR A 29 7.45 7.22 0.96
C THR A 29 8.45 7.11 -0.19
N THR A 30 9.70 7.50 0.02
CA THR A 30 10.79 7.36 -0.97
C THR A 30 11.09 5.89 -1.26
N ASP A 31 11.16 5.04 -0.24
CA ASP A 31 11.42 3.60 -0.41
C ASP A 31 10.29 2.91 -1.19
N VAL A 32 9.03 3.20 -0.84
CA VAL A 32 7.85 2.68 -1.57
C VAL A 32 7.88 3.14 -3.04
N CYS A 33 8.15 4.41 -3.31
CA CYS A 33 8.30 4.92 -4.68
C CYS A 33 9.44 4.24 -5.45
N HIS A 34 10.56 3.96 -4.78
CA HIS A 34 11.69 3.26 -5.39
C HIS A 34 11.30 1.84 -5.80
N LEU A 35 10.61 1.09 -4.93
CA LEU A 35 10.10 -0.25 -5.23
C LEU A 35 9.14 -0.26 -6.42
N LEU A 36 8.20 0.70 -6.48
CA LEU A 36 7.27 0.84 -7.61
C LEU A 36 7.98 1.10 -8.94
N SER A 37 9.07 1.88 -8.94
CA SER A 37 9.83 2.13 -10.17
C SER A 37 10.48 0.85 -10.74
N HIS A 38 10.82 -0.09 -9.86
CA HIS A 38 11.38 -1.40 -10.21
C HIS A 38 10.30 -2.43 -10.58
N GLY A 39 9.03 -2.15 -10.34
CA GLY A 39 7.92 -3.09 -10.57
C GLY A 39 7.70 -4.06 -9.41
N GLU A 40 8.21 -3.74 -8.23
CA GLU A 40 8.08 -4.54 -7.01
C GLU A 40 6.78 -4.15 -6.27
N GLU A 41 5.63 -4.34 -6.91
CA GLU A 41 4.35 -3.84 -6.37
C GLU A 41 3.92 -4.53 -5.07
N GLU A 42 4.14 -5.85 -4.96
CA GLU A 42 3.83 -6.63 -3.76
C GLU A 42 4.64 -6.11 -2.57
N LEU A 43 5.94 -5.91 -2.76
CA LEU A 43 6.84 -5.42 -1.73
C LEU A 43 6.56 -3.96 -1.39
N ALA A 44 6.29 -3.11 -2.38
CA ALA A 44 5.91 -1.72 -2.14
C ALA A 44 4.65 -1.61 -1.27
N PHE A 45 3.64 -2.41 -1.59
CA PHE A 45 2.39 -2.45 -0.84
C PHE A 45 2.57 -3.02 0.58
N ASP A 46 3.36 -4.10 0.71
CA ASP A 46 3.67 -4.71 2.01
C ASP A 46 4.45 -3.77 2.93
N THR A 47 5.47 -3.08 2.40
CA THR A 47 6.22 -2.06 3.12
C THR A 47 5.30 -0.95 3.61
N MET A 48 4.43 -0.44 2.75
CA MET A 48 3.46 0.59 3.13
C MET A 48 2.55 0.13 4.28
N CYS A 49 1.96 -1.07 4.18
CA CYS A 49 1.07 -1.60 5.21
C CYS A 49 1.80 -1.87 6.54
N SER A 50 3.04 -2.36 6.48
CA SER A 50 3.88 -2.61 7.64
C SER A 50 4.17 -1.31 8.42
N TRP A 51 4.47 -0.23 7.71
CA TRP A 51 4.70 1.08 8.33
C TRP A 51 3.42 1.69 8.90
N ILE A 52 2.29 1.58 8.20
CA ILE A 52 0.99 2.01 8.74
C ILE A 52 0.70 1.25 10.05
N TYR A 53 0.87 -0.07 10.08
CA TYR A 53 0.67 -0.84 11.30
C TYR A 53 1.65 -0.43 12.43
N GLN A 54 2.92 -0.20 12.09
CA GLN A 54 3.96 0.15 13.05
C GLN A 54 3.76 1.54 13.68
N ASP A 55 3.44 2.54 12.87
CA ASP A 55 3.23 3.92 13.34
C ASP A 55 1.82 4.10 13.93
N ALA A 56 0.93 3.13 13.68
CA ALA A 56 -0.45 3.09 14.14
C ALA A 56 -1.22 4.41 13.97
N PRO A 57 -1.14 5.09 12.81
CA PRO A 57 -1.94 6.28 12.59
C PRO A 57 -3.42 5.89 12.46
N PRO A 58 -4.36 6.77 12.85
CA PRO A 58 -5.77 6.53 12.60
C PRO A 58 -6.05 6.51 11.08
N ILE A 59 -6.82 5.55 10.62
CA ILE A 59 -7.25 5.46 9.22
C ILE A 59 -8.77 5.42 9.09
N THR A 60 -9.28 5.94 7.98
CA THR A 60 -10.71 5.88 7.68
C THR A 60 -11.10 4.51 7.17
N ARG A 61 -12.37 4.13 7.36
CA ARG A 61 -12.94 2.90 6.78
C ARG A 61 -12.79 2.84 5.26
N GLN A 62 -13.01 3.96 4.58
CA GLN A 62 -12.85 4.04 3.13
C GLN A 62 -11.42 3.71 2.69
N TYR A 63 -10.41 4.26 3.36
CA TYR A 63 -9.01 3.98 3.03
C TYR A 63 -8.65 2.52 3.30
N HIS A 64 -9.08 1.99 4.45
CA HIS A 64 -8.91 0.57 4.78
C HIS A 64 -9.53 -0.36 3.71
N ASP A 65 -10.76 -0.11 3.28
CA ASP A 65 -11.43 -0.93 2.26
C ASP A 65 -10.67 -0.92 0.92
N GLN A 66 -10.04 0.22 0.56
CA GLN A 66 -9.20 0.31 -0.62
C GLN A 66 -7.89 -0.50 -0.47
N LEU A 67 -7.29 -0.52 0.72
CA LEU A 67 -6.14 -1.37 1.03
C LEU A 67 -6.50 -2.85 0.90
N VAL A 68 -7.65 -3.27 1.47
CA VAL A 68 -8.12 -4.66 1.37
C VAL A 68 -8.33 -5.07 -0.09
N ALA A 69 -9.04 -4.25 -0.87
CA ALA A 69 -9.26 -4.53 -2.29
C ALA A 69 -7.95 -4.58 -3.10
N MET A 70 -6.94 -3.83 -2.69
CA MET A 70 -5.61 -3.91 -3.31
C MET A 70 -4.91 -5.20 -2.91
N ALA A 71 -4.88 -5.54 -1.61
CA ALA A 71 -4.26 -6.75 -1.09
C ALA A 71 -4.80 -8.02 -1.76
N GLU A 72 -6.12 -8.08 -2.00
CA GLU A 72 -6.76 -9.15 -2.77
C GLU A 72 -6.29 -9.18 -4.24
N GLU A 73 -6.14 -8.03 -4.90
CA GLU A 73 -5.68 -7.97 -6.29
C GLU A 73 -4.22 -8.41 -6.46
N ILE A 74 -3.32 -8.02 -5.55
CA ILE A 74 -1.89 -8.36 -5.64
C ILE A 74 -1.59 -9.72 -4.99
N GLY A 75 -2.54 -10.31 -4.26
CA GLY A 75 -2.37 -11.64 -3.64
C GLY A 75 -1.65 -11.63 -2.30
N THR A 76 -1.69 -10.51 -1.58
CA THR A 76 -1.04 -10.30 -0.27
C THR A 76 -2.04 -9.95 0.85
N PRO A 77 -3.11 -10.74 1.07
CA PRO A 77 -4.16 -10.40 2.05
C PRO A 77 -3.65 -10.27 3.48
N THR A 78 -2.51 -10.90 3.81
CA THR A 78 -1.90 -10.82 5.14
C THR A 78 -1.33 -9.43 5.45
N SER A 79 -0.96 -8.63 4.45
CA SER A 79 -0.39 -7.30 4.65
C SER A 79 -1.38 -6.34 5.32
N VAL A 80 -2.69 -6.57 5.18
CA VAL A 80 -3.75 -5.70 5.73
C VAL A 80 -4.44 -6.26 6.98
N GLN A 81 -4.08 -7.48 7.42
CA GLN A 81 -4.86 -8.26 8.40
C GLN A 81 -5.10 -7.57 9.75
N ARG A 82 -4.27 -6.60 10.11
CA ARG A 82 -4.32 -5.90 11.41
C ARG A 82 -4.59 -4.40 11.28
N LEU A 83 -4.82 -3.90 10.07
CA LEU A 83 -5.05 -2.47 9.85
C LEU A 83 -6.46 -2.04 10.26
N ASP A 84 -7.38 -2.98 10.42
CA ASP A 84 -8.70 -2.75 10.98
C ASP A 84 -8.65 -2.27 12.45
N GLU A 85 -7.60 -2.65 13.18
CA GLU A 85 -7.31 -2.16 14.54
C GLU A 85 -7.11 -0.63 14.60
N LEU A 86 -6.81 0.01 13.46
CA LEU A 86 -6.50 1.44 13.35
C LEU A 86 -7.69 2.30 12.90
N LEU A 87 -8.85 1.69 12.69
CA LEU A 87 -10.03 2.38 12.21
C LEU A 87 -10.54 3.42 13.20
N VAL A 88 -10.80 4.62 12.67
CA VAL A 88 -11.60 5.64 13.36
C VAL A 88 -12.93 5.81 12.63
N ASP A 89 -14.02 5.74 13.39
CA ASP A 89 -15.40 5.90 12.90
C ASP A 89 -15.78 7.38 12.66
#